data_AF-A0A9W9WYQ2-F1
#
_entry.id   AF-A0A9W9WYQ2-F1
#
_cell.length_a   1.000
_cell.length_b   1.000
_cell.length_c   1.000
_cell.angle_alpha   90.00
_cell.angle_beta   90.00
_cell.angle_gamma   90.00
#
_symmetry.space_group_name_H-M   'P 1'
#
loop_
_entity.id
_entity.type
_entity.pdbx_description
1 polymer ?
#
loop_
_entity_poly.entity_id
_entity_poly.type
_entity_poly.pdbx_seq_one_letter_code
_entity_poly.pdbx_strand_id
1 'polypeptide(L)'
;MSEDEINPELLPITISANTLTPNPNASRFDLLYSTIVATIHDVQARSEIDRPDYIVITDITKQEGERLWDMLEENFESSGIRKTLDTYNRTLSTKL
;
A
#
# COMPACT_ATOMS: atom_id res chain seq x y z
N MET A 1 -7.67 19.21 19.81
CA MET A 1 -7.68 19.51 18.36
C MET A 1 -8.01 18.20 17.69
N SER A 2 -9.21 18.12 17.11
CA SER A 2 -9.81 16.92 16.54
C SER A 2 -8.96 16.41 15.37
N GLU A 3 -8.43 15.19 15.49
CA GLU A 3 -8.86 14.00 14.73
C GLU A 3 -8.73 14.18 13.20
N ASP A 4 -7.61 13.67 12.65
CA ASP A 4 -7.51 13.11 11.30
C ASP A 4 -8.38 13.80 10.23
N GLU A 5 -8.10 15.08 9.94
CA GLU A 5 -8.74 15.80 8.83
C GLU A 5 -8.22 15.22 7.51
N ILE A 6 -8.88 14.16 7.03
CA ILE A 6 -8.67 13.60 5.69
C ILE A 6 -8.89 14.75 4.70
N ASN A 7 -7.87 15.10 3.92
CA ASN A 7 -8.03 16.08 2.86
C ASN A 7 -8.81 15.41 1.72
N PRO A 8 -10.10 15.74 1.49
CA PRO A 8 -10.93 15.05 0.50
C PRO A 8 -10.46 15.28 -0.94
N GLU A 9 -9.54 16.24 -1.16
CA GLU A 9 -8.94 16.48 -2.48
C GLU A 9 -7.78 15.52 -2.79
N LEU A 10 -7.21 14.84 -1.78
CA LEU A 10 -6.13 13.88 -1.97
C LEU A 10 -6.68 12.48 -2.18
N LEU A 11 -6.84 12.11 -3.44
CA LEU A 11 -7.29 10.76 -3.80
C LEU A 11 -6.28 9.69 -3.36
N PRO A 12 -6.76 8.50 -2.93
CA PRO A 12 -5.89 7.39 -2.61
C PRO A 12 -5.08 6.96 -3.84
N ILE A 13 -3.85 6.49 -3.61
CA ILE A 13 -3.08 5.83 -4.67
C ILE A 13 -3.54 4.38 -4.77
N THR A 14 -4.03 3.98 -5.94
CA THR A 14 -4.46 2.60 -6.18
C THR A 14 -3.40 1.82 -6.96
N ILE A 15 -2.98 0.68 -6.44
CA ILE A 15 -2.08 -0.29 -7.09
C ILE A 15 -2.89 -1.55 -7.37
N SER A 16 -3.00 -1.96 -8.63
CA SER A 16 -3.61 -3.25 -8.99
C SER A 16 -2.53 -4.29 -9.20
N ALA A 17 -2.66 -5.44 -8.53
CA ALA A 17 -1.73 -6.56 -8.71
C ALA A 17 -1.84 -7.22 -10.10
N ASN A 18 -2.94 -6.98 -10.84
CA ASN A 18 -3.15 -7.52 -12.18
C ASN A 18 -2.41 -6.72 -13.27
N THR A 19 -1.99 -5.48 -12.99
CA THR A 19 -1.21 -4.69 -13.96
C THR A 19 0.26 -5.12 -14.02
N LEU A 20 0.70 -6.00 -13.12
CA LEU A 20 2.07 -6.44 -13.00
C LEU A 20 2.29 -7.77 -13.71
N THR A 21 3.23 -7.77 -14.65
CA THR A 21 3.61 -8.98 -15.39
C THR A 21 4.92 -9.52 -14.83
N PRO A 22 4.98 -10.79 -14.38
CA PRO A 22 6.23 -11.40 -13.93
C PRO A 22 7.28 -11.40 -15.03
N ASN A 23 8.56 -11.37 -14.64
CA ASN A 23 9.68 -11.41 -15.57
C ASN A 23 10.74 -12.42 -15.06
N PRO A 24 11.78 -12.74 -15.86
CA PRO A 24 12.78 -13.74 -15.47
C PRO A 24 13.53 -13.46 -14.15
N ASN A 25 13.54 -12.21 -13.68
CA ASN A 25 14.27 -11.78 -12.50
C ASN A 25 13.39 -11.58 -11.26
N ALA A 26 12.06 -11.58 -11.41
CA ALA A 26 11.14 -11.30 -10.31
C ALA A 26 9.75 -11.92 -10.57
N SER A 27 9.20 -12.56 -9.53
CA SER A 27 7.82 -13.02 -9.56
C SER A 27 6.86 -11.83 -9.58
N ARG A 28 5.60 -12.07 -9.96
CA ARG A 28 4.54 -11.06 -9.88
C ARG A 28 4.42 -10.46 -8.48
N PHE A 29 4.56 -11.32 -7.46
CA PHE A 29 4.48 -10.93 -6.07
C PHE A 29 5.66 -10.02 -5.68
N ASP A 30 6.88 -10.33 -6.11
CA ASP A 30 8.06 -9.50 -5.82
C ASP A 30 7.94 -8.11 -6.47
N LEU A 31 7.40 -8.07 -7.70
CA LEU A 31 7.11 -6.81 -8.40
C LEU A 31 6.03 -6.00 -7.66
N LEU A 32 5.00 -6.66 -7.16
CA LEU A 32 3.94 -5.99 -6.39
C LEU A 32 4.49 -5.41 -5.09
N TYR A 33 5.23 -6.22 -4.33
CA TYR A 33 5.85 -5.79 -3.09
C TYR A 33 6.79 -4.60 -3.30
N SER A 34 7.71 -4.69 -4.26
CA SER A 34 8.63 -3.59 -4.58
C SER A 34 7.93 -2.32 -5.04
N THR A 35 6.85 -2.45 -5.82
CA THR A 35 6.02 -1.30 -6.25
C THR A 35 5.37 -0.61 -5.05
N ILE A 36 4.83 -1.38 -4.10
CA ILE A 36 4.21 -0.83 -2.89
C ILE A 36 5.26 -0.10 -2.04
N VAL A 37 6.41 -0.73 -1.78
CA VAL A 37 7.51 -0.13 -1.00
C VAL A 37 7.98 1.18 -1.63
N ALA A 38 8.21 1.18 -2.95
CA ALA A 38 8.61 2.39 -3.66
C ALA A 38 7.56 3.49 -3.58
N THR A 39 6.27 3.13 -3.68
CA THR A 39 5.16 4.08 -3.56
C THR A 39 5.07 4.66 -2.15
N ILE A 40 5.26 3.85 -1.10
CA ILE A 40 5.28 4.32 0.28
C ILE A 40 6.41 5.34 0.46
N HIS A 41 7.62 5.04 -0.01
CA HIS A 41 8.74 5.98 0.07
C HIS A 41 8.51 7.26 -0.73
N ASP A 42 7.96 7.17 -1.94
CA ASP A 42 7.61 8.33 -2.75
C ASP A 42 6.62 9.23 -2.00
N VAL A 43 5.57 8.64 -1.41
CA VAL A 43 4.57 9.39 -0.65
C VAL A 43 5.16 9.99 0.63
N GLN A 44 6.01 9.26 1.36
CA GLN A 44 6.70 9.78 2.56
C GLN A 44 7.64 10.94 2.23
N ALA A 45 8.16 11.03 0.99
CA ALA A 45 9.00 12.14 0.54
C ALA A 45 8.19 13.39 0.13
N ARG A 46 6.87 13.28 -0.02
CA ARG A 46 5.99 14.43 -0.34
C ARG A 46 5.77 15.30 0.88
N SER A 47 5.42 16.57 0.62
CA SER A 47 4.97 17.48 1.68
C SER A 47 3.65 16.98 2.29
N GLU A 48 3.45 17.18 3.59
CA GLU A 48 2.28 16.68 4.33
C GLU A 48 0.94 17.11 3.70
N ILE A 49 0.90 18.31 3.10
CA ILE A 49 -0.28 18.88 2.43
C ILE A 49 -0.66 18.19 1.10
N ASP A 50 0.28 17.47 0.48
CA ASP A 50 0.12 16.80 -0.83
C ASP A 50 0.17 15.26 -0.67
N ARG A 51 0.22 14.78 0.57
CA ARG A 51 0.45 13.39 0.91
C ARG A 51 -0.89 12.65 0.93
N PRO A 52 -1.18 11.74 -0.01
CA PRO A 52 -2.39 10.95 0.06
C PRO A 52 -2.43 10.12 1.34
N ASP A 53 -3.58 10.11 1.99
CA ASP A 53 -3.77 9.43 3.27
C ASP A 53 -3.70 7.91 3.12
N TYR A 54 -3.97 7.38 1.92
CA TYR A 54 -4.08 5.94 1.70
C TYR A 54 -3.40 5.47 0.41
N ILE A 55 -2.74 4.31 0.52
CA ILE A 55 -2.41 3.44 -0.62
C ILE A 55 -3.35 2.24 -0.56
N VAL A 56 -4.03 1.96 -1.67
CA VAL A 56 -5.02 0.90 -1.82
C VAL A 56 -4.49 -0.12 -2.82
N ILE A 57 -4.31 -1.36 -2.38
CA ILE A 57 -3.81 -2.46 -3.20
C ILE A 57 -4.98 -3.37 -3.54
N THR A 58 -5.20 -3.66 -4.81
CA THR A 58 -6.35 -4.42 -5.32
C THR A 58 -5.91 -5.64 -6.12
N ASP A 59 -6.86 -6.51 -6.45
CA ASP A 59 -6.64 -7.71 -7.27
C ASP A 59 -5.66 -8.73 -6.68
N ILE A 60 -5.57 -8.77 -5.36
CA ILE A 60 -4.72 -9.71 -4.62
C ILE A 60 -5.54 -10.89 -4.09
N THR A 61 -4.95 -12.07 -4.01
CA THR A 61 -5.59 -13.16 -3.25
C THR A 61 -5.51 -12.87 -1.75
N LYS A 62 -6.33 -13.55 -0.95
CA LYS A 62 -6.25 -13.45 0.52
C LYS A 62 -4.84 -13.80 1.04
N GLN A 63 -4.27 -14.89 0.55
CA GLN A 63 -2.93 -15.34 0.95
C GLN A 63 -1.85 -14.32 0.57
N GLU A 64 -1.96 -13.67 -0.59
CA GLU A 64 -1.05 -12.61 -0.98
C GLU A 64 -1.22 -11.37 -0.11
N GLY A 65 -2.45 -11.01 0.25
CA GLY A 65 -2.72 -9.91 1.18
C GLY A 65 -2.13 -10.15 2.57
N GLU A 66 -2.29 -11.34 3.13
CA GLU A 66 -1.67 -11.75 4.41
C GLU A 66 -0.13 -11.73 4.31
N ARG A 67 0.43 -12.26 3.23
CA ARG A 67 1.89 -12.25 3.04
C ARG A 67 2.45 -10.83 2.86
N LEU A 68 1.75 -9.97 2.12
CA LEU A 68 2.12 -8.56 1.98
C LEU A 68 2.02 -7.84 3.32
N TRP A 69 1.01 -8.18 4.13
CA TRP A 69 0.82 -7.61 5.46
C TRP A 69 2.08 -7.83 6.30
N ASP A 70 2.49 -9.09 6.46
CA ASP A 70 3.64 -9.46 7.29
C ASP A 70 4.92 -8.75 6.80
N MET A 71 5.18 -8.77 5.49
CA MET A 71 6.37 -8.13 4.92
C MET A 71 6.37 -6.61 5.08
N LEU A 72 5.23 -5.94 4.89
CA LEU A 72 5.13 -4.49 5.07
C LEU A 72 5.10 -4.10 6.56
N GLU A 73 4.69 -4.98 7.46
CA GLU A 73 4.85 -4.80 8.89
C GLU A 73 6.33 -4.82 9.26
N GLU A 74 7.07 -5.87 8.89
CA GLU A 74 8.51 -5.96 9.16
C GLU A 74 9.31 -4.75 8.63
N ASN A 75 8.94 -4.21 7.46
CA ASN A 75 9.70 -3.12 6.84
C ASN A 75 9.28 -1.71 7.32
N PHE A 76 8.07 -1.55 7.87
CA PHE A 76 7.53 -0.23 8.23
C PHE A 76 6.91 -0.16 9.63
N GLU A 77 7.15 -1.14 10.50
CA GLU A 77 6.64 -1.18 11.88
C GLU A 77 6.89 0.13 12.64
N SER A 78 8.09 0.70 12.47
CA SER A 78 8.52 1.95 13.12
C SER A 78 8.00 3.22 12.43
N SER A 79 7.40 3.11 11.25
CA SER A 79 6.97 4.25 10.43
C SER A 79 5.55 4.74 10.74
N GLY A 80 4.85 4.11 11.70
CA GLY A 80 3.49 4.51 12.10
C GLY A 80 2.40 4.14 11.08
N ILE A 81 2.75 3.34 10.07
CA ILE A 81 1.85 2.94 9.00
C ILE A 81 0.74 2.01 9.53
N ARG A 82 -0.53 2.42 9.40
CA ARG A 82 -1.69 1.59 9.79
C ARG A 82 -2.23 0.86 8.58
N LYS A 83 -2.58 -0.42 8.74
CA LYS A 83 -2.99 -1.28 7.61
C LYS A 83 -4.39 -1.84 7.83
N THR A 84 -5.11 -2.15 6.76
CA THR A 84 -6.43 -2.82 6.82
C THR A 84 -6.58 -3.77 5.65
N LEU A 85 -6.82 -5.06 5.93
CA LEU A 85 -7.02 -6.09 4.91
C LEU A 85 -8.52 -6.41 4.79
N ASP A 86 -9.11 -6.07 3.65
CA ASP A 86 -10.45 -6.48 3.25
C ASP A 86 -10.36 -7.72 2.35
N THR A 87 -10.62 -8.87 2.95
CA THR A 87 -10.58 -10.16 2.25
C THR A 87 -11.76 -10.40 1.32
N TYR A 88 -12.88 -9.69 1.50
CA TYR A 88 -14.05 -9.79 0.62
C TYR A 88 -13.80 -9.04 -0.69
N ASN A 89 -13.27 -7.81 -0.58
CA ASN A 89 -12.94 -6.98 -1.73
C ASN A 89 -11.54 -7.21 -2.28
N ARG A 90 -10.76 -8.11 -1.67
CA ARG A 90 -9.37 -8.42 -2.08
C ARG A 90 -8.49 -7.16 -2.10
N THR A 91 -8.62 -6.38 -1.03
CA THR A 91 -8.00 -5.06 -0.92
C THR A 91 -7.14 -4.97 0.34
N LEU A 92 -5.95 -4.39 0.22
CA LEU A 92 -5.12 -3.98 1.35
C LEU A 92 -4.96 -2.46 1.32
N SER A 93 -5.36 -1.78 2.38
CA SER A 93 -5.22 -0.33 2.52
C SER A 93 -4.14 -0.01 3.53
N THR A 94 -3.33 1.00 3.23
CA THR A 94 -2.19 1.44 4.03
C THR A 94 -2.33 2.94 4.29
N LYS A 95 -2.51 3.34 5.56
CA LYS A 95 -2.54 4.74 6.01
C LYS A 95 -1.13 5.18 6.43
N LEU A 96 -0.69 6.33 5.92
CA LEU A 96 0.67 6.86 6.03
C LEU A 96 0.81 8.00 7.04
#